data_AF-A0A832ZT69-F1
#
_entry.id   AF-A0A832ZT69-F1
#
_cell.length_a   1.000
_cell.length_b   1.000
_cell.length_c   1.000
_cell.angle_alpha   90.00
_cell.angle_beta   90.00
_cell.angle_gamma   90.00
#
_symmetry.space_group_name_H-M   'P 1'
#
loop_
_entity.id
_entity.type
_entity.pdbx_description
1 polymer ?
#
loop_
_entity_poly.entity_id
_entity_poly.type
_entity_poly.pdbx_seq_one_letter_code
_entity_poly.pdbx_strand_id
1 'polypeptide(L)'
;MVREAVAHILSKMRGIDPKRLLPGVPSRAVLAAFYAAELCRLENCSEETAAIAALAYAYHQIDSVVDRIPQHIVHHVRKVLEEAEDAHLRSPSSQYAMVVLDADVLARIGALSLFNRFTEYRASITDMLQAALDILSYTVASDYILYTRSAKKLASRMKPHTIAYFNWLVEELANLGIKARLRTEATVGGIISYVDLLSCPCGKTIVKEKAVKPAEKCMRYILRYTCRSCGLDVKAATCIPASTRTR
;
A
#
# COMPACT_ATOMS: atom_id res chain seq x y z
N MET A 1 19.35 4.24 0.68
CA MET A 1 19.20 3.18 1.69
C MET A 1 18.29 2.02 1.26
N VAL A 2 16.96 2.14 1.20
CA VAL A 2 16.06 0.98 0.90
C VAL A 2 16.35 0.35 -0.48
N ARG A 3 16.48 1.18 -1.52
CA ARG A 3 16.82 0.72 -2.87
C ARG A 3 18.18 0.02 -2.94
N GLU A 4 19.16 0.51 -2.18
CA GLU A 4 20.50 -0.09 -2.09
C GLU A 4 20.45 -1.44 -1.35
N ALA A 5 19.65 -1.53 -0.28
CA ALA A 5 19.44 -2.78 0.43
C ALA A 5 18.79 -3.84 -0.47
N VAL A 6 17.74 -3.48 -1.22
CA VAL A 6 17.11 -4.37 -2.22
C VAL A 6 18.11 -4.74 -3.31
N ALA A 7 18.92 -3.79 -3.80
CA ALA A 7 19.96 -4.07 -4.77
C ALA A 7 20.98 -5.09 -4.23
N HIS A 8 21.41 -4.94 -2.98
CA HIS A 8 22.33 -5.86 -2.33
C HIS A 8 21.74 -7.27 -2.20
N ILE A 9 20.49 -7.39 -1.75
CA ILE A 9 19.78 -8.67 -1.66
C ILE A 9 19.73 -9.35 -3.03
N LEU A 10 19.27 -8.62 -4.06
CA LEU A 10 19.13 -9.17 -5.41
C LEU A 10 20.47 -9.49 -6.09
N SER A 11 21.57 -8.84 -5.70
CA SER A 11 22.90 -9.11 -6.25
C SER A 11 23.42 -10.52 -5.91
N LYS A 12 22.85 -11.18 -4.89
CA LYS A 12 23.14 -12.56 -4.54
C LYS A 12 22.50 -13.57 -5.52
N MET A 13 21.54 -13.12 -6.33
CA MET A 13 20.83 -13.97 -7.29
C MET A 13 21.54 -14.01 -8.64
N ARG A 14 21.89 -15.22 -9.09
CA ARG A 14 22.46 -15.42 -10.43
C ARG A 14 21.46 -15.01 -11.51
N GLY A 15 21.92 -14.23 -12.49
CA GLY A 15 21.09 -13.80 -13.64
C GLY A 15 20.38 -12.45 -13.43
N ILE A 16 20.47 -11.85 -12.24
CA ILE A 16 19.94 -10.51 -11.96
C ILE A 16 21.08 -9.49 -11.93
N ASP A 17 20.88 -8.37 -12.65
CA ASP A 17 21.67 -7.16 -12.47
C ASP A 17 20.78 -6.07 -11.85
N PRO A 18 20.88 -5.82 -10.53
CA PRO A 18 20.04 -4.83 -9.84
C PRO A 18 20.19 -3.41 -10.39
N LYS A 19 21.35 -3.06 -10.97
CA LYS A 19 21.60 -1.74 -11.56
C LYS A 19 20.80 -1.52 -12.82
N ARG A 20 20.42 -2.60 -13.52
CA ARG A 20 19.53 -2.56 -14.70
C ARG A 20 18.07 -2.77 -14.33
N LEU A 21 17.81 -3.56 -13.29
CA LEU A 21 16.46 -3.93 -12.88
C LEU A 21 15.72 -2.82 -12.13
N LEU A 22 16.38 -2.17 -11.17
CA LEU A 22 15.73 -1.23 -10.26
C LEU A 22 15.46 0.17 -10.83
N PRO A 23 16.20 0.71 -11.83
CA PRO A 23 15.84 1.98 -12.44
C PRO A 23 14.38 2.00 -12.93
N GLY A 24 13.64 3.06 -12.63
CA GLY A 24 12.22 3.20 -13.02
C GLY A 24 11.23 2.44 -12.14
N VAL A 25 11.68 1.52 -11.29
CA VAL A 25 10.80 0.80 -10.36
C VAL A 25 10.22 1.79 -9.32
N PRO A 26 8.88 1.86 -9.16
CA PRO A 26 8.23 2.75 -8.19
C PRO A 26 8.72 2.54 -6.76
N SER A 27 8.81 3.60 -5.96
CA SER A 27 9.37 3.52 -4.60
C SER A 27 8.59 2.56 -3.71
N ARG A 28 7.26 2.48 -3.90
CA ARG A 28 6.41 1.50 -3.21
C ARG A 28 6.77 0.06 -3.54
N ALA A 29 7.03 -0.27 -4.80
CA ALA A 29 7.41 -1.63 -5.20
C ALA A 29 8.77 -2.02 -4.60
N VAL A 30 9.72 -1.08 -4.56
CA VAL A 30 11.01 -1.28 -3.88
C VAL A 30 10.83 -1.49 -2.37
N LEU A 31 9.95 -0.70 -1.74
CA LEU A 31 9.68 -0.85 -0.32
C LEU A 31 8.97 -2.18 0.00
N ALA A 32 8.05 -2.63 -0.85
CA ALA A 32 7.44 -3.96 -0.73
C ALA A 32 8.50 -5.07 -0.86
N ALA A 33 9.42 -4.96 -1.81
CA ALA A 33 10.52 -5.92 -1.95
C ALA A 33 11.42 -5.98 -0.71
N PHE A 34 11.72 -4.82 -0.12
CA PHE A 34 12.47 -4.73 1.12
C PHE A 34 11.75 -5.42 2.29
N TYR A 35 10.47 -5.10 2.50
CA TYR A 35 9.69 -5.75 3.57
C TYR A 35 9.51 -7.25 3.32
N ALA A 36 9.34 -7.69 2.07
CA ALA A 36 9.23 -9.10 1.75
C ALA A 36 10.50 -9.86 2.12
N ALA A 37 11.68 -9.32 1.82
CA ALA A 37 12.96 -9.90 2.25
C ALA A 37 13.07 -9.98 3.78
N GLU A 38 12.79 -8.88 4.50
CA GLU A 38 12.89 -8.85 5.96
C GLU A 38 11.90 -9.79 6.64
N LEU A 39 10.66 -9.85 6.15
CA LEU A 39 9.67 -10.82 6.64
C LEU A 39 10.12 -12.24 6.36
N CYS A 40 10.62 -12.50 5.16
CA CYS A 40 11.07 -13.84 4.78
C CYS A 40 12.24 -14.33 5.63
N ARG A 41 13.18 -13.43 5.97
CA ARG A 41 14.27 -13.69 6.91
C ARG A 41 13.74 -14.11 8.29
N LEU A 42 12.69 -13.45 8.79
CA LEU A 42 12.07 -13.77 10.08
C LEU A 42 11.24 -15.07 10.04
N GLU A 43 10.70 -15.41 8.87
CA GLU A 43 9.88 -16.60 8.65
C GLU A 43 10.70 -17.79 8.10
N ASN A 44 12.04 -17.68 8.06
CA ASN A 44 12.99 -18.71 7.59
C ASN A 44 12.82 -19.15 6.13
N CYS A 45 12.64 -18.19 5.20
CA CYS A 45 12.66 -18.43 3.75
C CYS A 45 13.76 -17.60 3.04
N SER A 46 13.93 -17.76 1.71
CA SER A 46 14.93 -17.02 0.93
C SER A 46 14.54 -15.56 0.71
N GLU A 47 15.34 -14.65 1.26
CA GLU A 47 15.20 -13.20 1.11
C GLU A 47 15.16 -12.78 -0.37
N GLU A 48 16.02 -13.38 -1.20
CA GLU A 48 16.14 -13.06 -2.62
C GLU A 48 14.87 -13.46 -3.39
N THR A 49 14.33 -14.64 -3.08
CA THR A 49 13.10 -15.16 -3.68
C THR A 49 11.90 -14.29 -3.30
N ALA A 50 11.79 -13.88 -2.04
CA ALA A 50 10.72 -12.99 -1.59
C ALA A 50 10.84 -11.58 -2.19
N ALA A 51 12.05 -11.03 -2.28
CA ALA A 51 12.29 -9.71 -2.86
C ALA A 51 11.90 -9.66 -4.35
N ILE A 52 12.33 -10.65 -5.15
CA ILE A 52 11.99 -10.66 -6.59
C ILE A 52 10.50 -10.95 -6.81
N ALA A 53 9.88 -11.82 -6.01
CA ALA A 53 8.44 -12.10 -6.10
C ALA A 53 7.61 -10.85 -5.77
N ALA A 54 8.00 -10.09 -4.74
CA ALA A 54 7.35 -8.82 -4.40
C ALA A 54 7.53 -7.77 -5.49
N LEU A 55 8.70 -7.70 -6.14
CA LEU A 55 8.92 -6.82 -7.28
C LEU A 55 8.02 -7.17 -8.47
N ALA A 56 7.95 -8.45 -8.83
CA ALA A 56 7.08 -8.92 -9.92
C ALA A 56 5.59 -8.62 -9.62
N TYR A 57 5.16 -8.84 -8.37
CA TYR A 57 3.80 -8.54 -7.93
C TYR A 57 3.47 -7.04 -7.98
N ALA A 58 4.35 -6.19 -7.44
CA ALA A 58 4.09 -4.76 -7.33
C ALA A 58 4.38 -3.96 -8.61
N TYR A 59 5.12 -4.55 -9.56
CA TYR A 59 5.53 -3.88 -10.80
C TYR A 59 5.71 -4.88 -11.95
N HIS A 60 4.60 -5.18 -12.64
CA HIS A 60 4.49 -6.16 -13.74
C HIS A 60 5.52 -6.03 -14.88
N GLN A 61 6.17 -4.86 -15.06
CA GLN A 61 7.21 -4.71 -16.08
C GLN A 61 8.46 -5.56 -15.79
N ILE A 62 8.58 -6.11 -14.59
CA ILE A 62 9.66 -7.02 -14.17
C ILE A 62 9.45 -8.47 -14.64
N ASP A 63 8.27 -8.83 -15.17
CA ASP A 63 7.97 -10.20 -15.61
C ASP A 63 8.97 -10.71 -16.67
N SER A 64 9.47 -9.82 -17.54
CA SER A 64 10.50 -10.14 -18.54
C SER A 64 11.86 -10.58 -17.96
N VAL A 65 12.08 -10.34 -16.66
CA VAL A 65 13.30 -10.70 -15.92
C VAL A 65 13.12 -12.04 -15.21
N VAL A 66 11.88 -12.48 -14.97
CA VAL A 66 11.56 -13.76 -14.34
C VAL A 66 12.14 -14.92 -15.15
N ASP A 67 12.17 -14.87 -16.47
CA ASP A 67 12.75 -15.96 -17.27
C ASP A 67 14.28 -16.05 -17.20
N ARG A 68 14.95 -15.08 -16.55
CA ARG A 68 16.42 -15.02 -16.42
C ARG A 68 16.93 -15.51 -15.06
N ILE A 69 16.05 -15.84 -14.13
CA ILE A 69 16.41 -16.31 -12.78
C ILE A 69 16.36 -17.85 -12.70
N PRO A 70 16.96 -18.47 -11.66
CA PRO A 70 16.93 -19.92 -11.49
C PRO A 70 15.50 -20.49 -11.46
N GLN A 71 15.30 -21.63 -12.12
CA GLN A 71 13.98 -22.28 -12.28
C GLN A 71 13.23 -22.50 -10.94
N HIS A 72 13.95 -22.85 -9.87
CA HIS A 72 13.33 -23.04 -8.55
C HIS A 72 12.75 -21.73 -7.98
N ILE A 73 13.34 -20.58 -8.30
CA ILE A 73 12.82 -19.25 -7.92
C ILE A 73 11.63 -18.87 -8.79
N VAL A 74 11.71 -19.13 -10.11
CA VAL A 74 10.61 -18.89 -11.06
C VAL A 74 9.32 -19.57 -10.60
N HIS A 75 9.43 -20.83 -10.14
CA HIS A 75 8.29 -21.56 -9.61
C HIS A 75 7.60 -20.82 -8.45
N HIS A 76 8.37 -20.30 -7.49
CA HIS A 76 7.83 -19.54 -6.36
C HIS A 76 7.24 -18.19 -6.79
N VAL A 77 7.89 -17.47 -7.70
CA VAL A 77 7.39 -16.19 -8.23
C VAL A 77 6.05 -16.39 -8.93
N ARG A 78 5.94 -17.37 -9.83
CA ARG A 78 4.68 -17.68 -10.53
C ARG A 78 3.57 -18.05 -9.56
N LYS A 79 3.88 -18.89 -8.57
CA LYS A 79 2.90 -19.27 -7.52
C LYS A 79 2.43 -18.07 -6.70
N VAL A 80 3.32 -17.13 -6.39
CA VAL A 80 2.93 -15.87 -5.72
C VAL A 80 1.98 -15.06 -6.58
N LEU A 81 2.29 -14.89 -7.86
CA LEU A 81 1.43 -14.12 -8.77
C LEU A 81 0.04 -14.77 -8.91
N GLU A 82 -0.02 -16.08 -9.10
CA GLU A 82 -1.28 -16.84 -9.17
C GLU A 82 -2.11 -16.69 -7.87
N GLU A 83 -1.52 -16.96 -6.71
CA GLU A 83 -2.25 -16.86 -5.44
C GLU A 83 -2.64 -15.41 -5.09
N ALA A 84 -1.87 -14.43 -5.54
CA ALA A 84 -2.19 -13.02 -5.34
C ALA A 84 -3.36 -12.54 -6.20
N GLU A 85 -3.53 -13.09 -7.41
CA GLU A 85 -4.74 -12.86 -8.23
C GLU A 85 -5.99 -13.44 -7.56
N ASP A 86 -5.85 -14.62 -6.97
CA ASP A 86 -6.93 -15.33 -6.28
C ASP A 86 -7.16 -14.87 -4.82
N ALA A 87 -6.35 -13.96 -4.29
CA ALA A 87 -6.37 -13.60 -2.86
C ALA A 87 -7.71 -13.03 -2.38
N HIS A 88 -8.53 -12.53 -3.31
CA HIS A 88 -9.89 -12.06 -3.05
C HIS A 88 -10.93 -13.20 -2.94
N LEU A 89 -10.60 -14.40 -3.42
CA LEU A 89 -11.45 -15.60 -3.40
C LEU A 89 -11.04 -16.58 -2.30
N ARG A 90 -9.75 -16.72 -2.04
CA ARG A 90 -9.21 -17.70 -1.09
C ARG A 90 -7.94 -17.19 -0.39
N SER A 91 -7.68 -17.72 0.79
CA SER A 91 -6.42 -17.46 1.48
C SER A 91 -5.25 -18.14 0.73
N PRO A 92 -4.09 -17.47 0.59
CA PRO A 92 -2.89 -18.05 0.01
C PRO A 92 -2.42 -19.26 0.82
N SER A 93 -1.84 -20.24 0.11
CA SER A 93 -1.25 -21.46 0.70
C SER A 93 0.27 -21.39 0.74
N SER A 94 0.87 -20.58 -0.15
CA SER A 94 2.31 -20.41 -0.25
C SER A 94 2.83 -19.43 0.81
N GLN A 95 3.90 -19.83 1.51
CA GLN A 95 4.59 -18.93 2.44
C GLN A 95 5.06 -17.65 1.76
N TYR A 96 5.61 -17.75 0.54
CA TYR A 96 6.04 -16.58 -0.22
C TYR A 96 4.86 -15.68 -0.62
N ALA A 97 3.69 -16.25 -0.94
CA ALA A 97 2.51 -15.44 -1.28
C ALA A 97 2.02 -14.65 -0.05
N MET A 98 1.93 -15.32 1.11
CA MET A 98 1.62 -14.65 2.39
C MET A 98 2.60 -13.51 2.70
N VAL A 99 3.91 -13.76 2.57
CA VAL A 99 4.96 -12.76 2.81
C VAL A 99 4.86 -11.58 1.84
N VAL A 100 4.65 -11.83 0.55
CA VAL A 100 4.58 -10.78 -0.47
C VAL A 100 3.33 -9.91 -0.30
N LEU A 101 2.18 -10.52 -0.02
CA LEU A 101 0.93 -9.79 0.24
C LEU A 101 1.04 -8.94 1.52
N ASP A 102 1.63 -9.50 2.58
CA ASP A 102 1.93 -8.74 3.81
C ASP A 102 2.87 -7.57 3.55
N ALA A 103 3.91 -7.78 2.72
CA ALA A 103 4.87 -6.75 2.37
C ALA A 103 4.25 -5.60 1.57
N ASP A 104 3.30 -5.88 0.66
CA ASP A 104 2.55 -4.81 -0.04
C ASP A 104 1.73 -3.96 0.93
N VAL A 105 1.09 -4.59 1.93
CA VAL A 105 0.36 -3.87 2.98
C VAL A 105 1.32 -3.00 3.80
N LEU A 106 2.45 -3.56 4.24
CA LEU A 106 3.45 -2.83 5.03
C LEU A 106 4.06 -1.67 4.25
N ALA A 107 4.23 -1.81 2.94
CA ALA A 107 4.71 -0.74 2.04
C ALA A 107 3.71 0.42 1.85
N ARG A 108 2.50 0.32 2.43
CA ARG A 108 1.52 1.42 2.47
C ARG A 108 1.47 2.12 3.82
N ILE A 109 1.95 1.51 4.90
CA ILE A 109 1.82 2.06 6.26
C ILE A 109 3.19 2.44 6.84
N GLY A 110 3.22 3.26 7.89
CA GLY A 110 4.44 3.68 8.59
C GLY A 110 5.22 4.81 7.91
N ALA A 111 6.26 5.28 8.61
CA ALA A 111 7.01 6.48 8.23
C ALA A 111 7.70 6.40 6.86
N LEU A 112 8.27 5.24 6.49
CA LEU A 112 8.90 5.07 5.18
C LEU A 112 7.89 5.16 4.04
N SER A 113 6.69 4.61 4.24
CA SER A 113 5.60 4.69 3.25
C SER A 113 5.09 6.12 3.12
N LEU A 114 4.95 6.84 4.24
CA LEU A 114 4.62 8.27 4.24
C LEU A 114 5.67 9.07 3.46
N PHE A 115 6.96 8.92 3.79
CA PHE A 115 8.05 9.62 3.10
C PHE A 115 8.02 9.39 1.58
N ASN A 116 7.98 8.12 1.15
CA ASN A 116 7.99 7.78 -0.27
C ASN A 116 6.78 8.34 -1.03
N ARG A 117 5.59 8.32 -0.43
CA ARG A 117 4.38 8.87 -1.04
C ARG A 117 4.47 10.39 -1.18
N PHE A 118 4.87 11.10 -0.13
CA PHE A 118 4.92 12.57 -0.17
C PHE A 118 6.04 13.12 -1.05
N THR A 119 7.08 12.34 -1.36
CA THR A 119 8.08 12.71 -2.38
C THR A 119 7.61 12.52 -3.83
N GLU A 120 6.59 11.69 -4.06
CA GLU A 120 6.04 11.40 -5.40
C GLU A 120 4.83 12.29 -5.74
N TYR A 121 4.17 12.87 -4.74
CA TYR A 121 2.99 13.71 -4.91
C TYR A 121 3.33 15.19 -5.06
N ARG A 122 2.54 15.91 -5.87
CA ARG A 122 2.56 17.38 -5.88
C ARG A 122 1.87 17.88 -4.61
N ALA A 123 2.23 19.06 -4.13
CA ALA A 123 1.60 19.69 -2.96
C ALA A 123 0.16 20.15 -3.25
N SER A 124 -0.72 19.21 -3.59
CA SER A 124 -2.12 19.43 -3.92
C SER A 124 -3.03 18.74 -2.90
N ILE A 125 -4.21 19.33 -2.65
CA ILE A 125 -5.19 18.72 -1.75
C ILE A 125 -5.71 17.38 -2.27
N THR A 126 -5.76 17.21 -3.59
CA THR A 126 -6.14 15.94 -4.25
C THR A 126 -5.18 14.83 -3.88
N ASP A 127 -3.89 15.09 -4.03
CA ASP A 127 -2.85 14.11 -3.75
C ASP A 127 -2.78 13.78 -2.26
N MET A 128 -2.91 14.79 -1.39
CA MET A 128 -3.00 14.61 0.06
C MET A 128 -4.20 13.71 0.44
N LEU A 129 -5.39 13.98 -0.10
CA LEU A 129 -6.58 13.18 0.19
C LEU A 129 -6.49 11.76 -0.38
N GLN A 130 -5.87 11.60 -1.55
CA GLN A 130 -5.62 10.30 -2.16
C GLN A 130 -4.63 9.47 -1.34
N ALA A 131 -3.54 10.08 -0.86
CA ALA A 131 -2.57 9.44 0.03
C ALA A 131 -3.21 9.09 1.38
N ALA A 132 -3.96 10.02 1.97
CA ALA A 132 -4.66 9.79 3.24
C ALA A 132 -5.64 8.62 3.14
N LEU A 133 -6.47 8.59 2.09
CA LEU A 133 -7.45 7.52 1.89
C LEU A 133 -6.77 6.15 1.75
N ASP A 134 -5.70 6.03 0.94
CA ASP A 134 -4.99 4.75 0.77
C ASP A 134 -4.30 4.32 2.07
N ILE A 135 -3.47 5.18 2.65
CA ILE A 135 -2.63 4.83 3.80
C ILE A 135 -3.48 4.56 5.05
N LEU A 136 -4.45 5.43 5.38
CA LEU A 136 -5.28 5.25 6.58
C LEU A 136 -6.13 3.99 6.47
N SER A 137 -6.70 3.70 5.30
CA SER A 137 -7.52 2.50 5.10
C SER A 137 -6.72 1.22 5.35
N TYR A 138 -5.50 1.10 4.82
CA TYR A 138 -4.63 -0.05 5.09
C TYR A 138 -4.12 -0.06 6.53
N THR A 139 -3.91 1.10 7.15
CA THR A 139 -3.49 1.23 8.55
C THR A 139 -4.54 0.74 9.53
N VAL A 140 -5.82 1.08 9.31
CA VAL A 140 -6.89 0.58 10.19
C VAL A 140 -7.17 -0.90 9.96
N ALA A 141 -7.01 -1.37 8.72
CA ALA A 141 -7.26 -2.76 8.34
C ALA A 141 -6.09 -3.71 8.67
N SER A 142 -4.88 -3.22 8.94
CA SER A 142 -3.65 -4.04 9.11
C SER A 142 -3.80 -5.17 10.12
N ASP A 143 -4.64 -5.01 11.14
CA ASP A 143 -4.86 -6.03 12.19
C ASP A 143 -5.58 -7.27 11.64
N TYR A 144 -6.25 -7.14 10.49
CA TYR A 144 -7.13 -8.14 9.91
C TYR A 144 -6.76 -8.55 8.49
N ILE A 145 -5.77 -7.92 7.86
CA ILE A 145 -5.42 -8.19 6.46
C ILE A 145 -4.04 -8.82 6.30
N LEU A 146 -3.31 -8.99 7.40
CA LEU A 146 -1.99 -9.59 7.40
C LEU A 146 -2.08 -11.08 7.70
N TYR A 147 -1.23 -11.87 7.06
CA TYR A 147 -1.16 -13.32 7.17
C TYR A 147 -0.16 -13.74 8.26
N THR A 148 1.10 -13.32 8.12
CA THR A 148 2.21 -13.77 8.96
C THR A 148 2.23 -13.10 10.34
N ARG A 149 2.82 -13.79 11.32
CA ARG A 149 2.99 -13.24 12.67
C ARG A 149 3.98 -12.09 12.68
N SER A 150 5.05 -12.19 11.89
CA SER A 150 6.06 -11.12 11.78
C SER A 150 5.48 -9.84 11.21
N ALA A 151 4.64 -9.92 10.17
CA ALA A 151 3.99 -8.74 9.61
C ALA A 151 3.02 -8.09 10.61
N LYS A 152 2.19 -8.88 11.31
CA LYS A 152 1.29 -8.36 12.36
C LYS A 152 2.05 -7.61 13.45
N LYS A 153 3.18 -8.16 13.90
CA LYS A 153 4.04 -7.52 14.92
C LYS A 153 4.68 -6.24 14.41
N LEU A 154 5.05 -6.18 13.14
CA LEU A 154 5.63 -4.97 12.55
C LEU A 154 4.56 -3.89 12.33
N ALA A 155 3.40 -4.26 11.79
CA ALA A 155 2.28 -3.36 11.59
C ALA A 155 1.76 -2.74 12.90
N SER A 156 1.70 -3.50 14.00
CA SER A 156 1.28 -2.97 15.30
C SER A 156 2.21 -1.87 15.83
N ARG A 157 3.48 -1.86 15.43
CA ARG A 157 4.44 -0.80 15.74
C ARG A 157 4.32 0.39 14.79
N MET A 158 4.04 0.14 13.51
CA MET A 158 3.96 1.19 12.48
C MET A 158 2.62 1.97 12.50
N LYS A 159 1.55 1.30 12.90
CA LYS A 159 0.18 1.85 12.91
C LYS A 159 0.06 3.12 13.77
N PRO A 160 0.52 3.17 15.03
CA PRO A 160 0.44 4.38 15.85
C PRO A 160 1.12 5.59 15.21
N HIS A 161 2.31 5.41 14.62
CA HIS A 161 3.04 6.48 13.95
C HIS A 161 2.28 7.03 12.73
N THR A 162 1.65 6.14 11.98
CA THR A 162 0.86 6.53 10.80
C THR A 162 -0.38 7.33 11.20
N ILE A 163 -1.09 6.88 12.24
CA ILE A 163 -2.27 7.59 12.77
C ILE A 163 -1.85 8.95 13.35
N ALA A 164 -0.75 9.00 14.11
CA ALA A 164 -0.24 10.23 14.69
C ALA A 164 0.08 11.28 13.61
N TYR A 165 0.71 10.88 12.51
CA TYR A 165 0.97 11.77 11.37
C TYR A 165 -0.32 12.41 10.82
N PHE A 166 -1.36 11.60 10.59
CA PHE A 166 -2.61 12.12 10.02
C PHE A 166 -3.44 12.94 11.02
N ASN A 167 -3.34 12.67 12.32
CA ASN A 167 -3.88 13.55 13.34
C ASN A 167 -3.19 14.92 13.30
N TRP A 168 -1.86 14.94 13.27
CA TRP A 168 -1.08 16.17 13.13
C TRP A 168 -1.42 16.94 11.85
N LEU A 169 -1.57 16.25 10.71
CA LEU A 169 -2.00 16.87 9.45
C LEU A 169 -3.38 17.53 9.58
N VAL A 170 -4.34 16.88 10.24
CA VAL A 170 -5.67 17.46 10.48
C VAL A 170 -5.60 18.71 11.36
N GLU A 171 -4.76 18.70 12.39
CA GLU A 171 -4.52 19.85 13.25
C GLU A 171 -3.88 21.01 12.47
N GLU A 172 -2.90 20.73 11.61
CA GLU A 172 -2.27 21.72 10.74
C GLU A 172 -3.28 22.34 9.77
N LEU A 173 -4.12 21.51 9.12
CA LEU A 173 -5.20 22.01 8.26
C LEU A 173 -6.16 22.92 9.04
N ALA A 174 -6.51 22.56 10.27
CA ALA A 174 -7.38 23.38 11.12
C ALA A 174 -6.74 24.73 11.47
N ASN A 175 -5.43 24.76 11.77
CA ASN A 175 -4.67 25.99 12.01
C ASN A 175 -4.61 26.90 10.77
N LEU A 176 -4.69 26.32 9.57
CA LEU A 176 -4.80 27.04 8.30
C LEU A 176 -6.25 27.42 7.94
N GLY A 177 -7.23 27.20 8.84
CA GLY A 177 -8.64 27.52 8.62
C GLY A 177 -9.41 26.49 7.81
N ILE A 178 -8.81 25.34 7.49
CA ILE A 178 -9.44 24.23 6.76
C ILE A 178 -9.96 23.22 7.77
N LYS A 179 -11.28 23.18 7.97
CA LYS A 179 -11.90 22.22 8.90
C LYS A 179 -11.82 20.81 8.30
N ALA A 180 -11.08 19.93 8.95
CA ALA A 180 -10.96 18.51 8.59
C ALA A 180 -11.04 17.63 9.84
N ARG A 181 -11.26 16.33 9.66
CA ARG A 181 -11.14 15.32 10.72
C ARG A 181 -10.74 13.97 10.16
N LEU A 182 -10.20 13.08 10.99
CA LEU A 182 -10.12 11.66 10.63
C LEU A 182 -11.49 11.02 10.76
N ARG A 183 -11.86 10.20 9.79
CA ARG A 183 -13.10 9.45 9.78
C ARG A 183 -12.83 8.00 9.41
N THR A 184 -13.33 7.10 10.22
CA THR A 184 -13.35 5.66 9.95
C THR A 184 -14.80 5.23 9.82
N GLU A 185 -15.11 4.45 8.78
CA GLU A 185 -16.46 3.92 8.57
C GLU A 185 -16.42 2.51 7.99
N ALA A 186 -17.44 1.73 8.37
CA ALA A 186 -17.70 0.43 7.76
C ALA A 186 -18.40 0.64 6.41
N THR A 187 -17.98 -0.12 5.41
CA THR A 187 -18.53 -0.09 4.05
C THR A 187 -18.91 -1.51 3.62
N VAL A 188 -19.67 -1.62 2.53
CA VAL A 188 -19.80 -2.90 1.83
C VAL A 188 -18.40 -3.30 1.37
N GLY A 189 -17.82 -4.34 1.96
CA GLY A 189 -16.49 -4.86 1.64
C GLY A 189 -15.40 -4.66 2.71
N GLY A 190 -15.61 -3.87 3.76
CA GLY A 190 -14.60 -3.71 4.82
C GLY A 190 -14.67 -2.40 5.61
N ILE A 191 -13.53 -1.99 6.15
CA ILE A 191 -13.36 -0.76 6.92
C ILE A 191 -12.49 0.20 6.12
N ILE A 192 -12.95 1.44 5.98
CA ILE A 192 -12.21 2.52 5.31
C ILE A 192 -11.95 3.65 6.29
N SER A 193 -10.77 4.25 6.21
CA SER A 193 -10.41 5.42 7.00
C SER A 193 -9.76 6.49 6.10
N TYR A 194 -10.11 7.76 6.35
CA TYR A 194 -9.71 8.88 5.50
C TYR A 194 -9.76 10.22 6.25
N VAL A 195 -9.16 11.25 5.64
CA VAL A 195 -9.32 12.65 6.04
C VAL A 195 -10.62 13.20 5.43
N ASP A 196 -11.57 13.55 6.28
CA ASP A 196 -12.88 14.12 5.93
C ASP A 196 -12.80 15.65 5.92
N LEU A 197 -12.86 16.27 4.74
CA LEU A 197 -12.94 17.73 4.63
C LEU A 197 -14.35 18.20 4.98
N LEU A 198 -14.45 19.08 5.98
CA LEU A 198 -15.70 19.68 6.45
C LEU A 198 -15.92 21.07 5.87
N SER A 199 -14.86 21.72 5.41
CA SER A 199 -14.91 22.97 4.65
C SER A 199 -13.98 22.90 3.45
N CYS A 200 -14.30 23.69 2.42
CA CYS A 200 -13.39 23.90 1.30
C CYS A 200 -12.20 24.77 1.75
N PRO A 201 -11.01 24.66 1.13
CA PRO A 201 -9.89 25.57 1.41
C PRO A 201 -10.20 27.06 1.20
N CYS A 202 -11.21 27.39 0.39
CA CYS A 202 -11.70 28.76 0.24
C CYS A 202 -12.65 29.23 1.38
N GLY A 203 -12.83 28.40 2.42
CA GLY A 203 -13.71 28.67 3.57
C GLY A 203 -15.20 28.43 3.33
N LYS A 204 -15.61 28.07 2.10
CA LYS A 204 -17.02 27.82 1.75
C LYS A 204 -17.41 26.35 1.97
N THR A 205 -18.71 26.07 1.87
CA THR A 205 -19.27 24.73 2.02
C THR A 205 -18.73 23.78 0.94
N ILE A 206 -18.37 22.57 1.38
CA ILE A 206 -17.93 21.48 0.52
C ILE A 206 -19.03 20.42 0.48
N VAL A 207 -19.30 19.85 -0.69
CA VAL A 207 -20.22 18.74 -0.87
C VAL A 207 -19.40 17.47 -1.00
N LYS A 208 -19.70 16.48 -0.17
CA LYS A 208 -19.04 15.17 -0.19
C LYS A 208 -19.95 14.11 -0.77
N GLU A 209 -19.46 13.40 -1.78
CA GLU A 209 -20.09 12.23 -2.36
C GLU A 209 -19.23 10.99 -2.11
N LYS A 210 -19.89 9.84 -1.94
CA LYS A 210 -19.23 8.56 -1.69
C LYS A 210 -19.84 7.51 -2.59
N ALA A 211 -19.00 6.62 -3.11
CA ALA A 211 -19.47 5.45 -3.85
C ALA A 211 -18.59 4.23 -3.55
N VAL A 212 -19.23 3.06 -3.55
CA VAL A 212 -18.54 1.76 -3.55
C VAL A 212 -18.88 1.07 -4.86
N LYS A 213 -17.87 0.67 -5.63
CA LYS A 213 -18.05 0.03 -6.93
C LYS A 213 -17.16 -1.21 -7.04
N PRO A 214 -17.64 -2.31 -7.63
CA PRO A 214 -16.76 -3.42 -7.98
C PRO A 214 -15.71 -2.95 -9.01
N ALA A 215 -14.49 -3.43 -8.85
CA ALA A 215 -13.40 -3.34 -9.80
C ALA A 215 -12.83 -4.75 -10.01
N GLU A 216 -12.01 -4.92 -11.04
CA GLU A 216 -11.51 -6.23 -11.50
C GLU A 216 -10.96 -7.13 -10.39
N LYS A 217 -10.22 -6.55 -9.43
CA LYS A 217 -9.54 -7.29 -8.34
C LYS A 217 -9.94 -6.86 -6.92
N CYS A 218 -10.90 -5.94 -6.77
CA CYS A 218 -11.27 -5.40 -5.46
C CYS A 218 -12.62 -4.67 -5.47
N MET A 219 -13.20 -4.42 -4.29
CA MET A 219 -14.24 -3.39 -4.14
C MET A 219 -13.56 -2.03 -3.97
N ARG A 220 -13.89 -1.07 -4.84
CA ARG A 220 -13.28 0.27 -4.85
C ARG A 220 -14.15 1.26 -4.11
N TYR A 221 -13.58 1.94 -3.11
CA TYR A 221 -14.18 3.06 -2.42
C TYR A 221 -13.75 4.37 -3.07
N ILE A 222 -14.71 5.24 -3.38
CA ILE A 222 -14.49 6.51 -4.09
C ILE A 222 -15.05 7.64 -3.23
N LEU A 223 -14.22 8.64 -2.97
CA LEU A 223 -14.59 9.92 -2.38
C LEU A 223 -14.52 11.01 -3.44
N ARG A 224 -15.54 11.85 -3.49
CA ARG A 224 -15.52 13.07 -4.27
C ARG A 224 -15.91 14.26 -3.39
N TYR A 225 -15.14 15.33 -3.50
CA TYR A 225 -15.41 16.60 -2.85
C TYR A 225 -15.59 17.68 -3.90
N THR A 226 -16.68 18.43 -3.84
CA THR A 226 -16.94 19.54 -4.75
C THR A 226 -17.24 20.84 -4.00
N CYS A 227 -16.81 21.98 -4.53
CA CYS A 227 -17.17 23.30 -4.03
C CYS A 227 -17.59 24.22 -5.17
N ARG A 228 -18.85 24.64 -5.18
CA ARG A 228 -19.40 25.53 -6.22
C ARG A 228 -18.77 26.92 -6.21
N SER A 229 -18.29 27.39 -5.05
CA SER A 229 -17.77 28.76 -4.91
C SER A 229 -16.39 28.98 -5.53
N CYS A 230 -15.52 27.98 -5.51
CA CYS A 230 -14.16 28.10 -6.07
C CYS A 230 -13.85 27.06 -7.16
N GLY A 231 -14.83 26.24 -7.54
CA GLY A 231 -14.67 25.23 -8.59
C GLY A 231 -13.84 24.01 -8.16
N LEU A 232 -13.55 23.84 -6.87
CA LEU A 232 -12.85 22.65 -6.38
C LEU A 232 -13.62 21.38 -6.78
N ASP A 233 -12.95 20.44 -7.44
CA ASP A 233 -13.45 19.09 -7.72
C ASP A 233 -12.31 18.09 -7.50
N VAL A 234 -12.39 17.37 -6.39
CA VAL A 234 -11.36 16.44 -5.95
C VAL A 234 -11.95 15.05 -5.89
N LYS A 235 -11.26 14.08 -6.50
CA LYS A 235 -11.62 12.67 -6.46
C LYS A 235 -10.45 11.86 -5.92
N ALA A 236 -10.72 11.07 -4.88
CA ALA A 236 -9.79 10.10 -4.33
C ALA A 236 -10.45 8.72 -4.35
N ALA A 237 -9.66 7.67 -4.59
CA ALA A 237 -10.19 6.31 -4.55
C ALA A 237 -9.14 5.29 -4.11
N THR A 238 -9.58 4.26 -3.39
CA THR A 238 -8.73 3.13 -2.99
C THR A 238 -9.49 1.81 -3.09
N CYS A 239 -8.76 0.70 -3.20
CA CYS A 239 -9.33 -0.62 -2.97
C CYS A 239 -9.61 -0.77 -1.47
N ILE A 240 -10.81 -1.26 -1.13
CA ILE A 240 -11.13 -1.63 0.24
C ILE A 240 -10.25 -2.84 0.60
N PRO A 241 -9.44 -2.75 1.67
CA PRO A 241 -8.63 -3.88 2.10
C PRO A 241 -9.56 -5.04 2.50
N ALA A 242 -9.48 -6.16 1.76
CA ALA A 242 -10.27 -7.33 2.07
C ALA A 242 -9.76 -7.96 3.37
N SER A 243 -10.63 -8.13 4.38
CA SER A 243 -10.28 -8.82 5.61
C SER A 243 -9.89 -10.27 5.33
N THR A 244 -8.77 -10.76 5.89
CA THR A 244 -8.34 -12.16 5.77
C THR A 244 -9.24 -13.13 6.53
N ARG A 245 -10.24 -12.62 7.27
CA ARG A 245 -11.36 -13.43 7.73
C ARG A 245 -12.35 -13.61 6.59
N THR A 246 -12.13 -14.65 5.80
CA THR A 246 -13.24 -15.50 5.36
C THR A 246 -14.12 -15.78 6.59
N ARG A 247 -15.42 -15.48 6.49
CA ARG A 247 -16.41 -15.86 7.49
C ARG A 247 -16.37 -17.36 7.76
#